data_AF-A0A963WR46-F1
#
_entry.id   AF-A0A963WR46-F1
#
_cell.length_a   1.000
_cell.length_b   1.000
_cell.length_c   1.000
_cell.angle_alpha   90.00
_cell.angle_beta   90.00
_cell.angle_gamma   90.00
#
_symmetry.space_group_name_H-M   'P 1'
#
loop_
_entity.id
_entity.type
_entity.pdbx_description
1 polymer ?
#
loop_
_entity_poly.entity_id
_entity_poly.type
_entity_poly.pdbx_seq_one_letter_code
_entity_poly.pdbx_strand_id
1 'polypeptide(L)'
;MADRPEGAASSNKPALALHVPEPKYRPGDAVDYSHLNIPEAGKQARPDETVEPKEIASFAYDLIRVLGDDNRAHGPWDPKLDADTLRTMLRNMAMVRAFDERMFRGQRQGKTSFYMKCTGEEATSVAAGMALASDDMVFPSYRQQGIL
;
A
#
# COMPACT_ATOMS: atom_id res chain seq x y z
N MET A 1 -40.93 6.32 16.59
CA MET A 1 -41.05 5.48 15.38
C MET A 1 -42.16 6.09 14.56
N ALA A 2 -41.86 6.63 13.37
CA ALA A 2 -42.88 7.18 12.50
C ALA A 2 -43.43 6.04 11.64
N ASP A 3 -44.74 5.80 11.73
CA ASP A 3 -45.42 4.78 10.93
C ASP A 3 -45.35 5.13 9.43
N ARG A 4 -45.01 4.13 8.62
CA ARG A 4 -44.97 4.23 7.16
C ARG A 4 -46.40 4.07 6.63
N PRO A 5 -46.90 4.94 5.73
CA PRO A 5 -48.23 4.79 5.18
C PRO A 5 -48.33 3.51 4.34
N GLU A 6 -49.28 2.65 4.69
CA GLU A 6 -49.68 1.49 3.90
C GLU A 6 -50.45 1.98 2.66
N GLY A 7 -49.92 1.70 1.47
CA GLY A 7 -50.64 1.94 0.22
C GLY A 7 -49.85 2.71 -0.84
N ALA A 8 -48.88 2.04 -1.46
CA ALA A 8 -48.44 2.40 -2.81
C ALA A 8 -48.40 1.10 -3.63
N ALA A 9 -49.09 1.10 -4.78
CA ALA A 9 -49.20 -0.03 -5.69
C ALA A 9 -47.86 -0.76 -5.87
N SER A 10 -47.87 -2.09 -5.83
CA SER A 10 -46.68 -2.93 -5.96
C SER A 10 -45.99 -2.68 -7.31
N SER A 11 -45.02 -1.77 -7.31
CA SER A 11 -44.09 -1.59 -8.41
C SER A 11 -43.31 -2.91 -8.57
N ASN A 12 -43.26 -3.48 -9.78
CA ASN A 12 -42.41 -4.64 -10.10
C ASN A 12 -40.90 -4.33 -10.04
N LYS A 13 -40.52 -3.13 -9.60
CA LYS A 13 -39.12 -2.75 -9.41
C LYS A 13 -38.65 -3.24 -8.03
N PRO A 14 -37.45 -3.83 -7.93
CA PRO A 14 -36.89 -4.24 -6.64
C PRO A 14 -36.82 -3.05 -5.68
N ALA A 15 -37.07 -3.31 -4.40
CA ALA A 15 -36.96 -2.29 -3.36
C ALA A 15 -35.52 -1.76 -3.28
N LEU A 16 -35.37 -0.44 -3.16
CA LEU A 16 -34.06 0.17 -2.90
C LEU A 16 -33.56 -0.27 -1.53
N ALA A 17 -32.28 -0.62 -1.45
CA ALA A 17 -31.60 -0.98 -0.22
C ALA A 17 -30.33 -0.13 -0.05
N LEU A 18 -30.00 0.19 1.21
CA LEU A 18 -28.72 0.79 1.56
C LEU A 18 -27.64 -0.29 1.53
N HIS A 19 -26.63 -0.10 0.69
CA HIS A 19 -25.44 -0.95 0.71
C HIS A 19 -24.37 -0.34 1.61
N VAL A 20 -23.91 -1.09 2.61
CA VAL A 20 -22.79 -0.73 3.48
C VAL A 20 -21.66 -1.71 3.19
N PRO A 21 -20.52 -1.28 2.62
CA PRO A 21 -19.39 -2.15 2.39
C PRO A 21 -18.84 -2.71 3.71
N GLU A 22 -18.59 -4.01 3.73
CA GLU A 22 -18.01 -4.69 4.89
C GLU A 22 -16.64 -5.29 4.53
N PRO A 23 -15.68 -5.32 5.48
CA PRO A 23 -14.46 -6.09 5.28
C PRO A 23 -14.80 -7.57 5.10
N LYS A 24 -14.06 -8.24 4.22
CA LYS A 24 -14.29 -9.66 3.89
C LYS A 24 -14.09 -10.62 5.05
N TYR A 25 -13.26 -10.23 6.02
CA TYR A 25 -12.88 -11.05 7.17
C TYR A 25 -12.95 -10.21 8.45
N ARG A 26 -13.40 -10.83 9.54
CA ARG A 26 -13.53 -10.27 10.89
C ARG A 26 -12.60 -11.00 11.88
N PRO A 27 -12.39 -10.47 13.10
CA PRO A 27 -11.62 -11.18 14.12
C PRO A 27 -12.20 -12.58 14.38
N GLY A 28 -11.39 -13.61 14.17
CA GLY A 28 -11.78 -15.02 14.31
C GLY A 28 -11.93 -15.77 12.98
N ASP A 29 -12.04 -15.05 11.86
CA ASP A 29 -12.12 -15.67 10.54
C ASP A 29 -10.74 -16.11 10.03
N ALA A 30 -10.72 -17.14 9.19
CA ALA A 30 -9.56 -17.45 8.36
C ALA A 30 -9.49 -16.44 7.20
N VAL A 31 -8.39 -15.70 7.12
CA VAL A 31 -8.19 -14.66 6.10
C VAL A 31 -7.75 -15.29 4.78
N ASP A 32 -8.38 -14.87 3.68
CA ASP A 32 -8.01 -15.27 2.32
C ASP A 32 -7.80 -14.06 1.39
N TYR A 33 -6.60 -13.93 0.85
CA TYR A 33 -6.23 -12.84 -0.06
C TYR A 33 -6.33 -13.22 -1.54
N SER A 34 -6.93 -14.37 -1.89
CA SER A 34 -7.09 -14.86 -3.27
C SER A 34 -7.78 -13.87 -4.22
N HIS A 35 -8.53 -12.93 -3.67
CA HIS A 35 -9.19 -11.85 -4.42
C HIS A 35 -8.23 -10.76 -4.91
N LEU A 36 -7.01 -10.70 -4.39
CA LEU A 36 -5.96 -9.82 -4.89
C LEU A 36 -5.32 -10.49 -6.10
N ASN A 37 -5.40 -9.85 -7.26
CA ASN A 37 -4.71 -10.33 -8.46
C ASN A 37 -3.22 -9.98 -8.36
N ILE A 38 -2.39 -10.95 -7.97
CA ILE A 38 -0.93 -10.78 -7.88
C ILE A 38 -0.30 -11.48 -9.10
N PRO A 39 0.14 -10.74 -10.13
CA PRO A 39 0.80 -11.31 -11.29
C PRO A 39 2.20 -11.86 -10.96
N GLU A 40 2.73 -12.64 -11.89
CA GLU A 40 4.14 -13.02 -11.90
C GLU A 40 5.03 -11.77 -11.97
N ALA A 41 6.19 -11.85 -11.32
CA ALA A 41 7.16 -10.78 -11.36
C ALA A 41 7.63 -10.52 -12.80
N GLY A 42 7.74 -9.25 -13.16
CA GLY A 42 8.18 -8.80 -14.48
C GLY A 42 7.11 -8.85 -15.57
N LYS A 43 5.88 -9.28 -15.27
CA LYS A 43 4.80 -9.41 -16.26
C LYS A 43 4.34 -8.07 -16.84
N GLN A 44 4.26 -7.03 -16.01
CA GLN A 44 3.81 -5.71 -16.46
C GLN A 44 4.91 -5.02 -17.27
N ALA A 45 4.55 -4.49 -18.44
CA ALA A 45 5.47 -3.70 -19.26
C ALA A 45 5.89 -2.41 -18.53
N ARG A 46 7.03 -1.84 -18.94
CA ARG A 46 7.46 -0.51 -18.50
C ARG A 46 7.27 0.47 -19.66
N PRO A 47 6.24 1.32 -19.62
CA PRO A 47 6.03 2.31 -20.66
C PRO A 47 7.08 3.43 -20.51
N ASP A 48 7.26 4.20 -21.58
CA ASP A 48 8.07 5.41 -21.57
C ASP A 48 7.46 6.46 -20.64
N GLU A 49 8.27 7.27 -19.98
CA GLU A 49 7.82 8.34 -19.09
C GLU A 49 6.96 9.41 -19.78
N THR A 50 7.02 9.50 -21.11
CA THR A 50 6.23 10.43 -21.93
C THR A 50 4.93 9.85 -22.48
N VAL A 51 4.58 8.59 -22.12
CA VAL A 51 3.36 7.91 -22.58
C VAL A 51 2.09 8.71 -22.24
N GLU A 52 1.14 8.72 -23.18
CA GLU A 52 -0.16 9.35 -22.96
C GLU A 52 -0.95 8.62 -21.85
N PRO A 53 -1.57 9.33 -20.88
CA PRO A 53 -2.27 8.72 -19.76
C PRO A 53 -3.36 7.71 -20.15
N LYS A 54 -4.02 7.93 -21.29
CA LYS A 54 -5.05 7.02 -21.82
C LYS A 54 -4.49 5.63 -22.17
N GLU A 55 -3.21 5.53 -22.51
CA GLU A 55 -2.56 4.29 -22.93
C GLU A 55 -2.16 3.42 -21.73
N ILE A 56 -2.01 4.03 -20.55
CA ILE A 56 -1.70 3.35 -19.29
C ILE A 56 -2.93 3.14 -18.39
N ALA A 57 -4.15 3.39 -18.90
CA ALA A 57 -5.37 3.24 -18.10
C ALA A 57 -5.54 1.81 -17.54
N SER A 58 -5.12 0.79 -18.30
CA SER A 58 -5.14 -0.60 -17.84
C SER A 58 -4.13 -0.89 -16.73
N PHE A 59 -3.03 -0.14 -16.64
CA PHE A 59 -1.94 -0.36 -15.67
C PHE A 59 -2.41 -0.07 -14.24
N ALA A 60 -3.37 0.85 -14.08
CA ALA A 60 -3.99 1.15 -12.79
C ALA A 60 -4.75 -0.04 -12.18
N TYR A 61 -5.06 -1.06 -12.98
CA TYR A 61 -5.75 -2.29 -12.57
C TYR A 61 -4.83 -3.53 -12.56
N ASP A 62 -3.52 -3.33 -12.72
CA ASP A 62 -2.49 -4.37 -12.66
C ASP A 62 -1.44 -4.01 -11.59
N LEU A 63 -0.45 -4.90 -11.35
CA LEU A 63 0.59 -4.71 -10.35
C LEU A 63 2.00 -4.75 -10.96
N ILE A 64 2.78 -3.68 -10.71
CA ILE A 64 4.21 -3.69 -11.02
C ILE A 64 4.92 -4.48 -9.93
N ARG A 65 5.56 -5.59 -10.33
CA ARG A 65 6.30 -6.47 -9.42
C ARG A 65 7.63 -6.84 -10.06
N VAL A 66 8.74 -6.64 -9.34
CA VAL A 66 10.10 -6.94 -9.83
C VAL A 66 10.67 -8.21 -9.20
N LEU A 67 10.54 -8.36 -7.88
CA LEU A 67 11.08 -9.51 -7.16
C LEU A 67 10.14 -10.73 -7.28
N GLY A 68 10.65 -11.81 -7.87
CA GLY A 68 9.96 -13.09 -8.00
C GLY A 68 10.07 -13.97 -6.75
N ASP A 69 9.33 -15.07 -6.74
CA ASP A 69 9.36 -16.05 -5.64
C ASP A 69 10.71 -16.82 -5.58
N ASP A 70 11.51 -16.72 -6.63
CA ASP A 70 12.89 -17.21 -6.70
C ASP A 70 13.93 -16.24 -6.11
N ASN A 71 13.47 -15.12 -5.53
CA ASN A 71 14.30 -14.02 -5.00
C ASN A 71 15.20 -13.36 -6.05
N ARG A 72 14.80 -13.38 -7.34
CA ARG A 72 15.49 -12.68 -8.42
C ARG A 72 14.64 -11.54 -8.98
N ALA A 73 15.31 -10.57 -9.58
CA ALA A 73 14.66 -9.47 -10.26
C ALA A 73 14.24 -9.89 -11.69
N HIS A 74 13.01 -9.56 -12.07
CA HIS A 74 12.42 -9.93 -13.36
C HIS A 74 11.82 -8.73 -14.08
N GLY A 75 11.80 -8.84 -15.42
CA GLY A 75 11.09 -7.91 -16.31
C GLY A 75 11.74 -6.54 -16.47
N PRO A 76 11.03 -5.62 -17.17
CA PRO A 76 11.58 -4.34 -17.62
C PRO A 76 11.69 -3.29 -16.50
N TRP A 77 11.07 -3.56 -15.35
CA TRP A 77 11.11 -2.69 -14.17
C TRP A 77 12.30 -2.94 -13.25
N ASP A 78 13.15 -3.94 -13.52
CA ASP A 78 14.38 -4.13 -12.76
C ASP A 78 15.29 -2.90 -12.89
N PRO A 79 15.54 -2.15 -11.80
CA PRO A 79 16.30 -0.91 -11.85
C PRO A 79 17.81 -1.11 -12.00
N LYS A 80 18.30 -2.36 -11.95
CA LYS A 80 19.74 -2.70 -12.05
C LYS A 80 20.61 -1.97 -11.02
N LEU A 81 20.07 -1.75 -9.83
CA LEU A 81 20.80 -1.14 -8.71
C LEU A 81 21.95 -2.05 -8.27
N ASP A 82 23.07 -1.44 -7.89
CA ASP A 82 24.18 -2.17 -7.30
C ASP A 82 23.84 -2.69 -5.89
N ALA A 83 24.60 -3.68 -5.44
CA ALA A 83 24.36 -4.34 -4.17
C ALA A 83 24.53 -3.41 -2.96
N ASP A 84 25.38 -2.38 -3.04
CA ASP A 84 25.64 -1.48 -1.91
C ASP A 84 24.52 -0.46 -1.76
N THR A 85 23.92 0.00 -2.86
CA THR A 85 22.67 0.77 -2.85
C THR A 85 21.55 -0.04 -2.21
N LEU A 86 21.35 -1.30 -2.63
CA LEU A 86 20.32 -2.18 -2.06
C LEU A 86 20.54 -2.45 -0.56
N ARG A 87 21.79 -2.64 -0.12
CA ARG A 87 22.13 -2.77 1.31
C ARG A 87 21.83 -1.52 2.11
N THR A 88 22.04 -0.34 1.51
CA THR A 88 21.72 0.94 2.14
C THR A 88 20.21 1.08 2.32
N MET A 89 19.42 0.78 1.29
CA MET A 89 17.95 0.75 1.38
C MET A 89 17.48 -0.22 2.48
N LEU A 90 18.05 -1.43 2.54
CA LEU A 90 17.71 -2.42 3.57
C LEU A 90 18.06 -1.93 4.97
N ARG A 91 19.22 -1.29 5.15
CA ARG A 91 19.62 -0.70 6.43
C ARG A 91 18.63 0.37 6.88
N ASN A 92 18.18 1.23 5.97
CA ASN A 92 17.20 2.27 6.27
C ASN A 92 15.85 1.67 6.68
N MET A 93 15.35 0.67 5.94
CA MET A 93 14.12 -0.05 6.32
C MET A 93 14.22 -0.71 7.71
N ALA A 94 15.36 -1.34 8.02
CA ALA A 94 15.60 -1.95 9.32
C ALA A 94 15.70 -0.89 10.44
N MET A 95 16.30 0.26 10.16
CA MET A 95 16.40 1.38 11.09
C MET A 95 15.01 1.92 11.45
N VAL A 96 14.16 2.16 10.44
CA VAL A 96 12.77 2.62 10.64
C VAL A 96 12.01 1.66 11.55
N ARG A 97 12.09 0.36 11.28
CA ARG A 97 11.44 -0.67 12.12
C ARG A 97 11.96 -0.67 13.55
N ALA A 98 13.28 -0.59 13.73
CA ALA A 98 13.89 -0.55 15.06
C ALA A 98 13.49 0.70 15.85
N PHE A 99 13.40 1.84 15.17
CA PHE A 99 12.92 3.10 15.74
C PHE A 99 11.45 3.00 16.17
N ASP A 100 10.59 2.48 15.29
CA ASP A 100 9.17 2.24 15.56
C ASP A 100 8.93 1.38 16.80
N GLU A 101 9.71 0.30 16.95
CA GLU A 101 9.61 -0.56 18.12
C GLU A 101 10.00 0.14 19.41
N ARG A 102 11.09 0.93 19.39
CA ARG A 102 11.56 1.68 20.56
C ARG A 102 10.57 2.76 20.96
N MET A 103 10.08 3.54 20.01
CA MET A 103 9.14 4.62 20.28
C MET A 103 7.80 4.09 20.77
N PHE A 104 7.30 2.99 20.19
CA PHE A 104 6.09 2.35 20.69
C PHE A 104 6.25 1.81 22.11
N ARG A 105 7.41 1.23 22.47
CA ARG A 105 7.70 0.86 23.87
C ARG A 105 7.76 2.08 24.78
N GLY A 106 8.36 3.17 24.33
CA GLY A 106 8.37 4.45 25.05
C GLY A 106 6.96 4.97 25.33
N GLN A 107 6.06 4.85 24.35
CA GLN A 107 4.65 5.22 24.50
C GLN A 107 3.96 4.36 25.57
N ARG A 108 4.18 3.04 25.55
CA ARG A 108 3.65 2.13 26.58
C ARG A 108 4.17 2.41 28.00
N GLN A 109 5.35 3.02 28.10
CA GLN A 109 5.95 3.44 29.37
C GLN A 109 5.55 4.87 29.79
N GLY A 110 4.68 5.55 29.02
CA GLY A 110 4.28 6.93 29.29
C GLY A 110 5.36 7.98 29.01
N LYS A 111 6.45 7.61 28.33
CA LYS A 111 7.55 8.54 27.98
C LYS A 111 7.21 9.44 26.79
N THR A 112 6.25 9.03 25.97
CA THR A 112 5.62 9.84 24.93
C THR A 112 4.11 9.65 25.00
N SER A 113 3.35 10.70 24.66
CA SER A 113 1.88 10.67 24.70
C SER A 113 1.31 9.76 23.61
N PHE A 114 1.87 9.81 22.40
CA PHE A 114 1.31 9.19 21.21
C PHE A 114 2.40 8.81 20.19
N TYR A 115 2.20 7.69 19.47
CA TYR A 115 3.10 7.24 18.42
C TYR A 115 2.38 6.35 17.39
N MET A 116 2.75 6.45 16.11
CA MET A 116 2.22 5.62 15.01
C MET A 116 3.35 4.85 14.32
N LYS A 117 3.12 3.58 14.03
CA LYS A 117 4.06 2.72 13.31
C LYS A 117 3.76 2.67 11.81
N CYS A 118 4.76 2.31 11.02
CA CYS A 118 4.64 1.96 9.60
C CYS A 118 5.13 0.52 9.31
N THR A 119 4.97 -0.40 10.26
CA THR A 119 5.44 -1.79 10.11
C THR A 119 4.79 -2.46 8.89
N GLY A 120 5.62 -2.96 7.96
CA GLY A 120 5.18 -3.55 6.69
C GLY A 120 5.15 -2.54 5.53
N GLU A 121 5.32 -1.25 5.81
CA GLU A 121 5.30 -0.15 4.84
C GLU A 121 6.66 0.57 4.77
N GLU A 122 7.73 0.03 5.37
CA GLU A 122 9.02 0.73 5.44
C GLU A 122 9.63 0.99 4.05
N ALA A 123 9.47 0.01 3.14
CA ALA A 123 10.00 0.10 1.78
C ALA A 123 9.34 1.23 0.96
N THR A 124 8.05 1.52 1.18
CA THR A 124 7.31 2.50 0.37
C THR A 124 7.81 3.92 0.60
N SER A 125 8.24 4.23 1.83
CA SER A 125 8.80 5.52 2.20
C SER A 125 10.29 5.63 1.87
N VAL A 126 11.09 4.62 2.24
CA VAL A 126 12.54 4.61 2.00
C VAL A 126 12.86 4.63 0.50
N ALA A 127 12.19 3.80 -0.30
CA ALA A 127 12.48 3.74 -1.74
C ALA A 127 12.08 5.03 -2.46
N ALA A 128 10.95 5.63 -2.08
CA ALA A 128 10.54 6.92 -2.62
C ALA A 128 11.55 8.03 -2.26
N GLY A 129 11.97 8.12 -0.99
CA GLY A 129 12.97 9.10 -0.58
C GLY A 129 14.32 8.93 -1.27
N MET A 130 14.77 7.69 -1.49
CA MET A 130 16.03 7.41 -2.18
C MET A 130 15.99 7.59 -3.70
N ALA A 131 14.80 7.68 -4.29
CA ALA A 131 14.63 7.95 -5.72
C ALA A 131 14.56 9.45 -6.06
N LEU A 132 14.43 10.32 -5.05
CA LEU A 132 14.31 11.77 -5.20
C LEU A 132 15.66 12.48 -5.02
N ALA A 133 15.76 13.70 -5.53
CA ALA A 133 16.84 14.60 -5.17
C ALA A 133 16.64 15.14 -3.74
N SER A 134 17.72 15.57 -3.09
CA SER A 134 17.68 16.03 -1.70
C SER A 134 16.86 17.30 -1.47
N ASP A 135 16.63 18.08 -2.52
CA ASP A 135 15.87 19.33 -2.54
C ASP A 135 14.43 19.15 -3.05
N ASP A 136 14.03 17.93 -3.41
CA ASP A 136 12.65 17.63 -3.79
C ASP A 136 11.73 17.64 -2.55
N MET A 137 10.69 18.45 -2.61
CA MET A 137 9.70 18.53 -1.54
C MET A 137 8.81 17.27 -1.53
N VAL A 138 8.69 16.64 -0.38
CA VAL A 138 7.75 15.54 -0.13
C VAL A 138 6.60 16.04 0.74
N PHE A 139 5.38 15.64 0.42
CA PHE A 139 4.18 15.86 1.23
C PHE A 139 3.76 14.55 1.92
N PRO A 140 4.42 14.15 3.04
CA PRO A 140 4.19 12.86 3.66
C PRO A 140 2.94 12.83 4.55
N SER A 141 2.43 11.62 4.76
CA SER A 141 1.54 11.28 5.88
C SER A 141 2.33 10.89 7.13
N TYR A 142 1.63 10.55 8.22
CA TYR A 142 2.23 10.13 9.48
C TYR A 142 2.85 8.71 9.48
N ARG A 143 2.84 7.99 8.34
CA ARG A 143 3.45 6.65 8.17
C ARG A 143 4.70 6.64 7.30
N GLN A 144 5.20 7.81 6.92
CA GLN A 144 6.32 7.92 5.98
C GLN A 144 7.61 8.42 6.65
N GLN A 145 7.81 8.03 7.91
CA GLN A 145 9.04 8.34 8.67
C GLN A 145 10.32 7.80 8.03
N GLY A 146 10.24 6.84 7.10
CA GLY A 146 11.41 6.35 6.34
C GLY A 146 11.96 7.31 5.29
N ILE A 147 11.32 8.47 5.09
CA ILE A 147 11.85 9.56 4.24
C ILE A 147 12.83 10.44 5.02
N LEU A 148 12.74 10.46 6.36
CA LEU A 148 13.54 11.30 7.27
C LEU A 148 14.86 10.63 7.65
#